data_AF-J3F216-F1
#
_entry.id   AF-J3F216-F1
#
_cell.length_a   1.000
_cell.length_b   1.000
_cell.length_c   1.000
_cell.angle_alpha   90.00
_cell.angle_beta   90.00
_cell.angle_gamma   90.00
#
_symmetry.space_group_name_H-M   'P 1'
#
loop_
_entity.id
_entity.type
_entity.pdbx_description
1 polymer ?
#
loop_
_entity_poly.entity_id
_entity_poly.type
_entity_poly.pdbx_seq_one_letter_code
_entity_poly.pdbx_strand_id
1 'polypeptide(L)'
;MKVERLFNHLGYYRVAPVQNLEELLTLVEYGCEPFDLVVINAALTAGSLDLYEFFLDNCQVRHALIFNDQPSRLASMPLCVKQTIHVSPISLPDPMCIQRLMSSVDVDARAPLPEGPMVD
;
A
#
# COMPACT_ATOMS: atom_id res chain seq x y z
N MET A 1 -8.79 -12.18 -13.25
CA MET A 1 -8.35 -10.82 -13.61
C MET A 1 -7.10 -10.49 -12.80
N LYS A 2 -6.12 -9.76 -13.37
CA LYS A 2 -4.91 -9.36 -12.65
C LYS A 2 -5.04 -7.92 -12.16
N VAL A 3 -4.64 -7.65 -10.91
CA VAL A 3 -4.73 -6.32 -10.29
C VAL A 3 -3.95 -5.27 -11.09
N GLU A 4 -2.80 -5.61 -11.67
CA GLU A 4 -2.04 -4.73 -12.57
C GLU A 4 -2.87 -4.18 -13.74
N ARG A 5 -3.72 -5.03 -14.34
CA ARG A 5 -4.54 -4.63 -15.49
C ARG A 5 -5.61 -3.64 -15.03
N LEU A 6 -6.15 -3.82 -13.83
CA LEU A 6 -7.12 -2.89 -13.28
C LEU A 6 -6.51 -1.49 -13.12
N PHE A 7 -5.30 -1.39 -12.58
CA PHE A 7 -4.56 -0.13 -12.49
C PHE A 7 -4.32 0.50 -13.86
N ASN A 8 -3.89 -0.29 -14.85
CA ASN A 8 -3.69 0.22 -16.21
C ASN A 8 -4.97 0.80 -16.82
N HIS A 9 -6.13 0.15 -16.62
CA HIS A 9 -7.43 0.66 -17.11
C HIS A 9 -7.86 1.96 -16.43
N LEU A 10 -7.38 2.20 -15.20
CA LEU A 10 -7.61 3.43 -14.45
C LEU A 10 -6.60 4.53 -14.79
N GLY A 11 -5.65 4.27 -15.70
CA GLY A 11 -4.64 5.24 -16.13
C GLY A 11 -3.35 5.24 -15.31
N TYR A 12 -3.15 4.25 -14.43
CA TYR A 12 -1.91 4.08 -13.68
C TYR A 12 -0.97 3.12 -14.40
N TYR A 13 0.17 3.62 -14.88
CA TYR A 13 1.10 2.85 -15.72
C TYR A 13 2.41 2.45 -15.03
N ARG A 14 2.68 2.98 -13.81
CA ARG A 14 3.86 2.65 -13.00
C ARG A 14 3.56 1.53 -12.01
N VAL A 15 3.06 0.41 -12.52
CA VAL A 15 2.72 -0.75 -11.68
C VAL A 15 3.78 -1.81 -11.87
N ALA A 16 4.49 -2.14 -10.79
CA ALA A 16 5.43 -3.25 -10.76
C ALA A 16 4.70 -4.50 -10.23
N PRO A 17 4.39 -5.49 -11.08
CA PRO A 17 3.83 -6.74 -10.61
C PRO A 17 4.90 -7.56 -9.88
N VAL A 18 4.56 -8.02 -8.68
CA VAL A 18 5.37 -8.98 -7.90
C VAL A 18 4.62 -10.31 -7.78
N GLN A 19 5.34 -11.41 -7.92
CA GLN A 19 4.71 -12.74 -7.92
C GLN A 19 4.70 -13.42 -6.55
N ASN A 20 5.62 -13.03 -5.67
CA ASN A 20 5.78 -13.63 -4.36
C ASN A 20 6.24 -12.58 -3.33
N LEU A 21 6.20 -12.97 -2.05
CA LEU A 21 6.60 -12.11 -0.95
C LEU A 21 8.09 -11.73 -1.03
N GLU A 22 8.96 -12.66 -1.42
CA GLU A 22 10.41 -12.43 -1.51
C GLU A 22 10.78 -11.33 -2.50
N GLU A 23 10.14 -11.28 -3.68
CA GLU A 23 10.30 -10.20 -4.64
C GLU A 23 9.86 -8.85 -4.06
N LEU A 24 8.74 -8.82 -3.32
CA LEU A 24 8.29 -7.60 -2.66
C LEU A 24 9.31 -7.12 -1.63
N LEU A 25 9.80 -8.02 -0.77
CA LEU A 25 10.82 -7.71 0.23
C LEU A 25 12.09 -7.16 -0.44
N THR A 26 12.57 -7.83 -1.49
CA THR A 26 13.73 -7.38 -2.27
C THR A 26 13.51 -5.98 -2.86
N LEU A 27 12.33 -5.70 -3.43
CA LEU A 27 12.04 -4.39 -3.99
C LEU A 27 11.98 -3.30 -2.91
N VAL A 28 11.44 -3.60 -1.74
CA VAL A 28 11.36 -2.66 -0.62
C VAL A 28 12.75 -2.41 0.00
N GLU A 29 13.57 -3.46 0.12
CA GLU A 29 14.94 -3.37 0.68
C GLU A 29 15.92 -2.65 -0.25
N TYR A 30 15.84 -2.90 -1.56
CA TYR A 30 16.78 -2.35 -2.55
C TYR A 30 16.22 -1.18 -3.36
N GLY A 31 14.98 -0.77 -3.10
CA GLY A 31 14.33 0.36 -3.77
C GLY A 31 15.02 1.68 -3.42
N CYS A 32 15.51 2.41 -4.44
CA CYS A 32 15.99 3.78 -4.25
C CYS A 32 14.88 4.78 -3.93
N GLU A 33 13.65 4.50 -4.38
CA GLU A 33 12.49 5.37 -4.20
C GLU A 33 11.41 4.65 -3.39
N PRO A 34 10.71 5.35 -2.48
CA PRO A 34 9.61 4.78 -1.73
C PRO A 34 8.44 4.45 -2.67
N PHE A 35 7.75 3.36 -2.36
CA PHE A 35 6.51 2.98 -3.00
C PHE A 35 5.36 3.80 -2.42
N ASP A 36 4.70 4.57 -3.27
CA ASP A 36 3.51 5.32 -2.87
C ASP A 36 2.35 4.37 -2.52
N LEU A 37 2.25 3.22 -3.21
CA LEU A 37 1.23 2.21 -2.95
C LEU A 37 1.71 0.78 -3.21
N VAL A 38 1.51 -0.11 -2.23
CA VAL A 38 1.65 -1.57 -2.38
C VAL A 38 0.28 -2.23 -2.29
N VAL A 39 -0.04 -3.13 -3.21
CA VAL A 39 -1.29 -3.92 -3.16
C VAL A 39 -0.96 -5.40 -3.04
N ILE A 40 -1.41 -6.02 -1.94
CA ILE A 40 -1.05 -7.40 -1.60
C ILE A 40 -2.28 -8.20 -1.11
N ASN A 41 -2.32 -9.48 -1.47
CA ASN A 41 -3.30 -10.42 -0.93
C ASN A 41 -2.81 -10.92 0.44
N ALA A 42 -3.62 -10.85 1.48
CA ALA A 42 -3.24 -11.40 2.79
C ALA A 42 -2.92 -12.91 2.76
N ALA A 43 -3.52 -13.66 1.83
CA ALA A 43 -3.21 -15.06 1.66
C ALA A 43 -1.78 -15.33 1.15
N LEU A 44 -1.07 -14.32 0.61
CA LEU A 44 0.32 -14.47 0.15
C LEU A 44 1.30 -14.66 1.29
N THR A 45 1.01 -14.17 2.49
CA THR A 45 1.92 -14.34 3.63
C THR A 45 1.58 -15.55 4.48
N ALA A 46 0.33 -16.06 4.47
CA ALA A 46 -0.12 -17.29 5.13
C ALA A 46 0.45 -17.51 6.56
N GLY A 47 0.73 -16.43 7.31
CA GLY A 47 1.33 -16.47 8.65
C GLY A 47 2.86 -16.48 8.71
N SER A 48 3.57 -16.52 7.59
CA SER A 48 5.03 -16.38 7.49
C SER A 48 5.51 -14.96 7.76
N LEU A 49 4.67 -13.94 7.55
CA LEU A 49 4.98 -12.54 7.79
C LEU A 49 3.72 -11.79 8.20
N ASP A 50 3.80 -11.01 9.28
CA ASP A 50 2.74 -10.07 9.63
C ASP A 50 2.90 -8.81 8.75
N LEU A 51 2.04 -8.71 7.73
CA LEU A 51 2.05 -7.60 6.78
C LEU A 51 1.86 -6.24 7.46
N TYR A 52 1.11 -6.21 8.56
CA TYR A 52 0.81 -4.97 9.25
C TYR A 52 2.05 -4.44 9.96
N GLU A 53 2.76 -5.29 10.70
CA GLU A 53 4.04 -4.92 11.34
C GLU A 53 5.11 -4.61 10.29
N PHE A 54 5.15 -5.37 9.19
CA PHE A 54 6.06 -5.09 8.09
C PHE A 54 5.84 -3.68 7.51
N PHE A 55 4.64 -3.33 7.06
CA PHE A 55 4.41 -1.99 6.49
C PHE A 55 4.54 -0.87 7.53
N LEU A 56 4.40 -1.17 8.82
CA LEU A 56 4.62 -0.20 9.89
C LEU A 56 6.08 0.18 10.07
N ASP A 57 6.97 -0.80 10.02
CA ASP A 57 8.41 -0.58 10.17
C ASP A 57 9.05 -0.05 8.88
N ASN A 58 8.41 -0.29 7.73
CA ASN A 58 8.95 0.05 6.42
C ASN A 58 8.55 1.46 5.96
N CYS A 59 9.41 2.45 6.21
CA CYS A 59 9.25 3.81 5.67
C CYS A 59 9.28 3.89 4.14
N GLN A 60 9.73 2.82 3.47
CA GLN A 60 9.73 2.68 2.01
C GLN A 60 8.32 2.48 1.44
N VAL A 61 7.31 2.18 2.25
CA VAL A 61 5.93 2.01 1.78
C VAL A 61 5.04 3.07 2.42
N ARG A 62 4.53 4.00 1.61
CA ARG A 62 3.65 5.07 2.10
C ARG A 62 2.24 4.58 2.37
N HIS A 63 1.67 3.85 1.41
CA HIS A 63 0.36 3.23 1.56
C HIS A 63 0.40 1.76 1.17
N ALA A 64 -0.41 0.96 1.86
CA ALA A 64 -0.59 -0.45 1.56
C ALA A 64 -2.08 -0.80 1.50
N LEU A 65 -2.50 -1.53 0.47
CA LEU A 65 -3.81 -2.19 0.41
C LEU A 65 -3.62 -3.69 0.60
N ILE A 66 -4.14 -4.20 1.71
CA ILE A 66 -4.23 -5.63 1.99
C ILE A 66 -5.66 -6.07 1.64
N PHE A 67 -5.80 -6.83 0.55
CA PHE A 67 -7.10 -7.38 0.15
C PHE A 67 -7.22 -8.85 0.58
N ASN A 68 -8.45 -9.35 0.63
CA ASN A 68 -8.78 -10.68 1.16
C ASN A 68 -8.45 -10.84 2.65
N ASP A 69 -8.54 -9.77 3.43
CA ASP A 69 -8.31 -9.78 4.88
C ASP A 69 -9.43 -9.09 5.67
N GLN A 70 -9.52 -9.37 6.97
CA GLN A 70 -10.56 -8.79 7.80
C GLN A 70 -10.11 -7.46 8.42
N PRO A 71 -10.89 -6.37 8.28
CA PRO A 71 -10.55 -5.06 8.86
C PRO A 71 -10.51 -5.06 10.40
N SER A 72 -10.96 -6.14 11.03
CA SER A 72 -10.85 -6.42 12.48
C SER A 72 -9.41 -6.25 12.99
N ARG A 73 -8.40 -6.65 12.20
CA ARG A 73 -6.98 -6.48 12.56
C ARG A 73 -6.57 -5.01 12.63
N LEU A 74 -7.03 -4.20 11.67
CA LEU A 74 -6.80 -2.75 11.72
C LEU A 74 -7.52 -2.08 12.89
N ALA A 75 -8.69 -2.58 13.33
CA ALA A 75 -9.49 -1.92 14.35
C ALA A 75 -8.70 -1.68 15.66
N SER A 76 -7.81 -2.62 16.02
CA SER A 76 -6.94 -2.54 17.20
C SER A 76 -5.66 -1.71 17.00
N MET A 77 -5.35 -1.27 15.79
CA MET A 77 -4.13 -0.53 15.48
C MET A 77 -4.26 0.99 15.68
N PRO A 78 -3.13 1.70 15.89
CA PRO A 78 -3.11 3.15 16.04
C PRO A 78 -3.63 3.87 14.78
N LEU A 79 -4.08 5.12 14.95
CA LEU A 79 -4.70 5.90 13.86
C LEU A 79 -3.72 6.17 12.70
N CYS A 80 -2.44 6.41 13.00
CA CYS A 80 -1.40 6.60 11.97
C CYS A 80 -1.32 5.40 11.02
N VAL A 81 -1.48 4.18 11.55
CA VAL A 81 -1.46 2.93 10.79
C VAL A 81 -2.70 2.79 9.93
N LYS A 82 -3.86 3.20 10.45
CA LYS A 82 -5.14 3.16 9.72
C LYS A 82 -5.17 4.13 8.54
N GLN A 83 -4.27 5.12 8.51
CA GLN A 83 -4.15 6.09 7.43
C GLN A 83 -3.26 5.60 6.29
N THR A 84 -2.24 4.79 6.60
CA THR A 84 -1.31 4.23 5.61
C THR A 84 -1.74 2.84 5.14
N ILE A 85 -2.32 2.01 6.02
CA ILE A 85 -2.76 0.65 5.70
C ILE A 85 -4.28 0.60 5.52
N HIS A 86 -4.69 0.19 4.33
CA HIS A 86 -6.07 -0.07 3.94
C HIS A 86 -6.32 -1.57 3.88
N VAL A 87 -7.44 -2.03 4.44
CA VAL A 87 -7.85 -3.43 4.37
C VAL A 87 -9.17 -3.56 3.64
N SER A 88 -9.22 -4.50 2.70
CA SER A 88 -10.44 -4.88 2.01
C SER A 88 -10.76 -6.36 2.23
N PRO A 89 -11.97 -6.71 2.66
CA PRO A 89 -12.39 -8.11 2.79
C PRO A 89 -12.66 -8.79 1.45
N ILE A 90 -12.64 -8.04 0.34
CA ILE A 90 -12.95 -8.57 -0.99
C ILE A 90 -11.73 -9.31 -1.54
N SER A 91 -11.92 -10.53 -2.07
CA SER A 91 -10.85 -11.36 -2.61
C SER A 91 -10.17 -10.78 -3.86
N LEU A 92 -10.82 -9.84 -4.55
CA LEU A 92 -10.24 -9.08 -5.65
C LEU A 92 -10.76 -7.65 -5.58
N PRO A 93 -9.91 -6.62 -5.50
CA PRO A 93 -10.37 -5.24 -5.46
C PRO A 93 -11.05 -4.87 -6.79
N ASP A 94 -12.17 -4.17 -6.69
CA ASP A 94 -12.89 -3.62 -7.85
C ASP A 94 -12.37 -2.22 -8.21
N PRO A 95 -12.72 -1.69 -9.41
CA PRO A 95 -12.27 -0.36 -9.84
C PRO A 95 -12.61 0.77 -8.87
N MET A 96 -13.79 0.73 -8.23
CA MET A 96 -14.21 1.77 -7.27
C MET A 96 -13.38 1.70 -6.00
N CYS A 97 -13.06 0.49 -5.50
CA CYS A 97 -12.13 0.32 -4.39
C CYS A 97 -10.76 0.91 -4.68
N ILE A 98 -10.20 0.62 -5.86
CA ILE A 98 -8.90 1.18 -6.26
C ILE A 98 -8.96 2.69 -6.44
N GLN A 99 -10.02 3.23 -7.04
CA GLN A 99 -10.18 4.69 -7.17
C GLN A 99 -10.23 5.39 -5.82
N ARG A 100 -11.00 4.87 -4.85
CA ARG A 100 -11.06 5.44 -3.49
C ARG A 100 -9.72 5.41 -2.79
N LEU A 101 -8.99 4.31 -2.90
CA LEU A 101 -7.64 4.17 -2.37
C LEU A 101 -6.70 5.21 -2.99
N MET A 102 -6.73 5.33 -4.32
CA MET A 102 -5.88 6.28 -5.04
C MET A 102 -6.21 7.74 -4.72
N SER A 103 -7.46 8.07 -4.39
CA SER A 103 -7.79 9.40 -3.88
C SER A 103 -7.09 9.70 -2.55
N SER A 104 -6.87 8.71 -1.68
CA SER A 104 -6.10 8.88 -0.45
C SER A 104 -4.61 9.03 -0.73
N VAL A 105 -4.06 8.21 -1.64
CA VAL A 105 -2.65 8.26 -2.04
C VAL A 105 -2.30 9.58 -2.73
N ASP A 106 -3.15 10.09 -3.63
CA ASP A 106 -2.93 11.37 -4.34
C ASP A 106 -2.91 12.57 -3.38
N VAL A 107 -3.78 12.56 -2.36
CA VAL A 107 -3.82 13.61 -1.35
C VAL A 107 -2.52 13.66 -0.55
N ASP A 108 -1.98 12.50 -0.16
CA ASP A 108 -0.72 12.40 0.58
C ASP A 108 0.48 12.79 -0.29
N ALA A 109 0.52 12.31 -1.54
CA ALA A 109 1.56 12.65 -2.50
C ALA A 109 1.59 14.15 -2.85
N ARG A 110 0.44 14.83 -2.77
CA ARG A 110 0.30 16.26 -3.04
C ARG A 110 0.38 17.14 -1.80
N ALA A 111 0.56 16.54 -0.61
CA ALA A 111 0.83 17.30 0.59
C ALA A 111 2.13 18.11 0.39
N PRO A 112 2.13 19.43 0.66
CA PRO A 112 3.34 20.22 0.52
C PRO A 112 4.41 19.65 1.45
N LEU A 113 5.63 19.46 0.92
CA LEU A 113 6.81 19.19 1.73
C LEU A 113 6.83 20.23 2.87
N PRO A 114 7.14 19.87 4.13
CA PRO A 114 7.32 20.85 5.16
C PRO A 114 8.43 21.78 4.68
N GLU A 115 8.06 23.00 4.28
CA GLU A 115 9.01 24.02 3.89
C GLU A 115 9.93 24.18 5.10
N GLY A 116 11.19 23.75 4.93
CA GLY A 116 12.19 23.78 5.99
C GLY A 116 12.23 25.17 6.61
N PRO A 117 12.60 25.29 7.90
CA PRO A 117 12.50 26.55 8.61
C PRO A 117 13.21 27.61 7.78
N MET A 118 12.46 28.64 7.36
CA MET A 118 13.02 29.87 6.83
C MET A 118 14.01 30.35 7.88
N VAL A 119 15.30 30.19 7.58
CA VAL A 119 16.36 30.78 8.36
C VAL A 119 16.24 32.29 8.17
N ASP A 120 16.13 32.98 9.31
CA ASP A 120 15.96 34.44 9.47
C ASP A 120 17.04 35.25 8.72
#